data_AF-A0A1V4S5I4-F1
#
_entry.id   AF-A0A1V4S5I4-F1
#
_cell.length_a   1.000
_cell.length_b   1.000
_cell.length_c   1.000
_cell.angle_alpha   90.00
_cell.angle_beta   90.00
_cell.angle_gamma   90.00
#
_symmetry.space_group_name_H-M   'P 1'
#
loop_
_entity.id
_entity.type
_entity.pdbx_description
1 polymer ?
#
loop_
_entity_poly.entity_id
_entity_poly.type
_entity_poly.pdbx_seq_one_letter_code
_entity_poly.pdbx_strand_id
1 'polypeptide(L)'
;MTLLSRKRGVEIRVQRTQLLQSKDYEIHLIVSEAGVRNLKIETGYDIDQIGTLADHVYDNRNMAATLASGSFLTEGMVVIPCTIKTLSGIANSYSNNLIVRAADVTLKEKRKLVLVVRETPLHKGHLRLMTMAADMGAHILPPVPSFYHKPETIEDILDQTIGKIFDYLSIEHNLFKRWQGEEEQ
;
A
#
# COMPACT_ATOMS: atom_id res chain seq x y z
N MET A 1 1.97 -6.72 1.16
CA MET A 1 0.98 -5.85 0.52
C MET A 1 -0.33 -6.04 1.24
N THR A 2 -1.07 -4.98 1.55
CA THR A 2 -2.18 -5.11 2.50
C THR A 2 -3.47 -4.52 1.92
N LEU A 3 -4.53 -5.32 2.03
CA LEU A 3 -5.91 -4.98 1.78
C LEU A 3 -6.59 -4.64 3.12
N LEU A 4 -7.45 -3.63 3.07
CA LEU A 4 -7.99 -2.98 4.25
C LEU A 4 -9.49 -3.20 4.24
N SER A 5 -9.96 -4.05 5.13
CA SER A 5 -11.35 -4.42 5.23
C SER A 5 -12.02 -3.82 6.46
N ARG A 6 -13.34 -3.79 6.40
CA ARG A 6 -14.26 -3.07 7.29
C ARG A 6 -14.00 -3.30 8.81
N LYS A 7 -13.56 -2.25 9.53
CA LYS A 7 -13.53 -2.07 11.02
C LYS A 7 -12.84 -3.12 11.97
N ARG A 8 -11.50 -3.03 12.18
CA ARG A 8 -10.59 -3.71 13.20
C ARG A 8 -9.24 -3.02 13.68
N GLY A 9 -8.16 -2.80 12.87
CA GLY A 9 -7.07 -1.73 12.92
C GLY A 9 -5.98 -1.78 11.79
N VAL A 10 -5.51 -0.69 11.08
CA VAL A 10 -4.58 -0.74 9.88
C VAL A 10 -3.27 0.08 9.90
N GLU A 11 -2.13 -0.53 9.48
CA GLU A 11 -0.87 0.11 9.01
C GLU A 11 -0.02 -0.87 8.19
N ILE A 12 0.98 -0.34 7.46
CA ILE A 12 1.98 -1.15 6.76
C ILE A 12 3.37 -0.50 6.84
N ARG A 13 4.21 -0.91 7.80
CA ARG A 13 5.65 -0.98 7.56
C ARG A 13 6.37 -1.99 8.46
N VAL A 14 7.27 -2.74 7.85
CA VAL A 14 7.96 -3.94 8.36
C VAL A 14 8.72 -3.75 9.69
N GLN A 15 9.17 -2.54 10.01
CA GLN A 15 9.91 -2.24 11.23
C GLN A 15 9.07 -1.59 12.35
N ARG A 16 7.78 -1.27 12.12
CA ARG A 16 7.03 -0.37 13.03
C ARG A 16 5.57 -0.72 13.28
N THR A 17 5.20 -1.98 13.13
CA THR A 17 3.85 -2.52 13.39
C THR A 17 3.42 -2.53 14.88
N GLN A 18 4.17 -1.89 15.77
CA GLN A 18 3.75 -1.60 17.14
C GLN A 18 2.81 -0.39 17.25
N LEU A 19 2.74 0.46 16.22
CA LEU A 19 1.80 1.59 16.14
C LEU A 19 0.33 1.15 15.94
N LEU A 20 0.06 -0.17 15.88
CA LEU A 20 -1.24 -0.75 15.51
C LEU A 20 -2.10 -1.39 16.58
N GLN A 21 -1.66 -1.41 17.82
CA GLN A 21 -2.51 -1.93 18.89
C GLN A 21 -3.71 -0.99 19.21
N SER A 22 -3.96 0.02 18.38
CA SER A 22 -5.04 1.02 18.49
C SER A 22 -5.90 1.20 17.22
N LYS A 23 -6.88 0.30 17.05
CA LYS A 23 -8.27 0.53 16.52
C LYS A 23 -8.56 0.59 14.98
N ASP A 24 -9.70 -0.02 14.64
CA ASP A 24 -10.74 0.26 13.61
C ASP A 24 -10.63 -0.03 12.07
N TYR A 25 -9.75 -0.92 11.52
CA TYR A 25 -9.80 -1.60 10.16
C TYR A 25 -9.21 -3.05 10.02
N GLU A 26 -9.93 -4.10 9.58
CA GLU A 26 -9.37 -5.49 9.43
C GLU A 26 -8.25 -5.61 8.38
N ILE A 27 -7.15 -6.27 8.74
CA ILE A 27 -5.92 -6.38 7.93
C ILE A 27 -5.87 -7.70 7.16
N HIS A 28 -5.87 -7.60 5.83
CA HIS A 28 -5.66 -8.74 4.93
C HIS A 28 -4.34 -8.61 4.18
N LEU A 29 -3.35 -9.43 4.54
CA LEU A 29 -2.02 -9.43 3.95
C LEU A 29 -1.93 -10.41 2.76
N ILE A 30 -1.46 -9.93 1.62
CA ILE A 30 -0.94 -10.75 0.53
C ILE A 30 0.54 -10.38 0.34
N VAL A 31 1.42 -11.36 0.18
CA VAL A 31 2.83 -11.10 -0.16
C VAL A 31 3.20 -11.91 -1.39
N SER A 32 3.77 -11.25 -2.40
CA SER A 32 4.29 -11.94 -3.58
C SER A 32 5.58 -12.68 -3.25
N GLU A 33 5.90 -13.67 -4.05
CA GLU A 33 7.09 -14.51 -3.94
C GLU A 33 8.39 -13.69 -4.05
N ALA A 34 8.36 -12.59 -4.83
CA ALA A 34 9.44 -11.60 -4.87
C ALA A 34 9.44 -10.68 -3.63
N GLY A 35 8.27 -10.32 -3.11
CA GLY A 35 8.11 -9.54 -1.88
C GLY A 35 8.71 -10.23 -0.65
N VAL A 36 8.51 -11.54 -0.50
CA VAL A 36 9.12 -12.34 0.59
C VAL A 36 10.65 -12.30 0.52
N ARG A 37 11.24 -12.38 -0.68
CA ARG A 37 12.70 -12.30 -0.85
C ARG A 37 13.23 -10.90 -0.53
N ASN A 38 12.58 -9.86 -1.06
CA ASN A 38 12.99 -8.48 -0.83
C ASN A 38 12.85 -8.10 0.65
N LEU A 39 11.79 -8.55 1.34
CA LEU A 39 11.61 -8.38 2.79
C LEU A 39 12.87 -8.84 3.55
N LYS A 40 13.29 -10.09 3.31
CA LYS A 40 14.44 -10.69 3.98
C LYS A 40 15.76 -9.98 3.66
N ILE A 41 15.94 -9.51 2.42
CA ILE A 41 17.15 -8.78 1.98
C ILE A 41 17.20 -7.36 2.55
N GLU A 42 16.09 -6.61 2.49
CA GLU A 42 16.05 -5.18 2.83
C GLU A 42 15.92 -4.93 4.34
N THR A 43 15.45 -5.91 5.12
CA THR A 43 15.07 -5.69 6.52
C THR A 43 15.45 -6.82 7.50
N GLY A 44 15.83 -8.00 7.02
CA GLY A 44 16.16 -9.16 7.84
C GLY A 44 14.95 -9.94 8.42
N TYR A 45 13.72 -9.42 8.33
CA TYR A 45 12.53 -10.11 8.81
C TYR A 45 12.10 -11.25 7.88
N ASP A 46 11.46 -12.28 8.45
CA ASP A 46 10.79 -13.34 7.71
C ASP A 46 9.27 -13.10 7.57
N ILE A 47 8.63 -13.82 6.65
CA ILE A 47 7.19 -13.66 6.36
C ILE A 47 6.32 -13.97 7.58
N ASP A 48 6.70 -14.93 8.41
CA ASP A 48 5.96 -15.30 9.63
C ASP A 48 5.92 -14.14 10.63
N GLN A 49 7.03 -13.39 10.77
CA GLN A 49 7.08 -12.20 11.62
C GLN A 49 6.18 -11.08 11.10
N ILE A 50 5.93 -11.02 9.79
CA ILE A 50 4.98 -10.07 9.18
C ILE A 50 3.54 -10.59 9.22
N GLY A 51 3.35 -11.91 9.20
CA GLY A 51 2.04 -12.55 9.28
C GLY A 51 1.35 -12.34 10.63
N THR A 52 2.10 -12.25 11.73
CA THR A 52 1.53 -11.92 13.07
C THR A 52 0.97 -10.50 13.19
N LEU A 53 1.19 -9.66 12.17
CA LEU A 53 0.83 -8.25 12.12
C LEU A 53 -0.43 -8.01 11.27
N ALA A 54 -1.09 -9.09 10.83
CA ALA A 54 -2.31 -9.08 10.04
C ALA A 54 -3.31 -10.10 10.58
N ASP A 55 -4.61 -9.77 10.51
CA ASP A 55 -5.69 -10.69 10.92
C ASP A 55 -5.76 -11.91 9.99
N HIS A 56 -5.47 -11.70 8.70
CA HIS A 56 -5.51 -12.73 7.66
C HIS A 56 -4.32 -12.63 6.70
N VAL A 57 -3.68 -13.77 6.40
CA VAL A 57 -2.60 -13.90 5.42
C VAL A 57 -3.04 -14.82 4.29
N TYR A 58 -2.81 -14.42 3.04
CA TYR A 58 -3.22 -15.15 1.84
C TYR A 58 -2.03 -15.44 0.92
N ASP A 59 -2.00 -16.66 0.36
CA ASP A 59 -1.11 -17.01 -0.74
C ASP A 59 -1.47 -16.18 -1.99
N ASN A 60 -0.48 -15.53 -2.61
CA ASN A 60 -0.61 -14.75 -3.84
C ASN A 60 -1.22 -15.55 -5.01
N ARG A 61 -1.14 -16.88 -4.97
CA ARG A 61 -1.68 -17.79 -6.00
C ARG A 61 -3.12 -18.24 -5.71
N ASN A 62 -3.64 -17.97 -4.50
CA ASN A 62 -4.99 -18.37 -4.12
C ASN A 62 -6.06 -17.45 -4.71
N MET A 63 -6.40 -17.68 -5.98
CA MET A 63 -7.46 -16.96 -6.71
C MET A 63 -8.88 -17.22 -6.16
N ALA A 64 -9.06 -18.17 -5.23
CA ALA A 64 -10.32 -18.47 -4.56
C ALA A 64 -10.46 -17.76 -3.19
N ALA A 65 -9.49 -16.93 -2.77
CA ALA A 65 -9.58 -16.13 -1.56
C ALA A 65 -10.73 -15.11 -1.61
N THR A 66 -11.26 -14.73 -0.44
CA THR A 66 -12.37 -13.75 -0.30
C THR A 66 -12.09 -12.43 -1.04
N LEU A 67 -10.84 -11.99 -1.03
CA LEU A 67 -10.33 -10.78 -1.69
C LEU A 67 -10.47 -10.80 -3.23
N ALA A 68 -10.71 -11.97 -3.84
CA ALA A 68 -10.95 -12.10 -5.27
C ALA A 68 -12.41 -11.80 -5.69
N SER A 69 -13.30 -11.55 -4.72
CA SER A 69 -14.72 -11.21 -4.93
C SER A 69 -15.06 -9.80 -4.46
N GLY A 70 -15.84 -9.07 -5.27
CA GLY A 70 -16.41 -7.77 -4.87
C GLY A 70 -17.46 -7.87 -3.77
N SER A 71 -18.07 -9.04 -3.56
CA SER A 71 -19.02 -9.25 -2.46
C SER A 71 -18.37 -9.18 -1.07
N PHE A 72 -17.05 -9.38 -0.98
CA PHE A 72 -16.30 -9.11 0.24
C PHE A 72 -16.05 -7.60 0.33
N LEU A 73 -16.54 -6.95 1.38
CA LEU A 73 -16.57 -5.49 1.50
C LEU A 73 -15.29 -4.94 2.14
N THR A 74 -14.39 -4.42 1.31
CA THR A 74 -13.19 -3.71 1.73
C THR A 74 -13.39 -2.19 1.73
N GLU A 75 -12.66 -1.47 2.59
CA GLU A 75 -12.61 0.01 2.59
C GLU A 75 -11.56 0.52 1.59
N GLY A 76 -10.47 -0.23 1.40
CA GLY A 76 -9.43 0.08 0.42
C GLY A 76 -8.32 -0.95 0.32
N MET A 77 -7.27 -0.59 -0.42
CA MET A 77 -6.11 -1.43 -0.70
C MET A 77 -4.86 -0.60 -0.89
N VAL A 78 -3.72 -1.10 -0.40
CA VAL A 78 -2.41 -0.44 -0.56
C VAL A 78 -1.38 -1.42 -1.12
N VAL A 79 -0.90 -1.12 -2.32
CA VAL A 79 0.21 -1.81 -2.98
C VAL A 79 1.53 -1.17 -2.60
N ILE A 80 2.15 -1.67 -1.53
CA ILE A 80 3.45 -1.20 -1.03
C ILE A 80 4.47 -2.34 -0.83
N PRO A 81 5.69 -2.23 -1.41
CA PRO A 81 5.99 -1.43 -2.62
C PRO A 81 5.23 -1.98 -3.84
N CYS A 82 4.85 -1.11 -4.77
CA CYS A 82 4.29 -1.49 -6.06
C CYS A 82 5.41 -1.57 -7.10
N THR A 83 5.67 -2.77 -7.62
CA THR A 83 6.62 -2.96 -8.73
C THR A 83 5.98 -2.60 -10.07
N ILE A 84 6.78 -2.26 -11.08
CA ILE A 84 6.28 -2.07 -12.46
C ILE A 84 5.54 -3.31 -12.97
N LYS A 85 5.98 -4.53 -12.61
CA LYS A 85 5.28 -5.78 -12.98
C LYS A 85 3.88 -5.83 -12.38
N THR A 86 3.73 -5.46 -11.10
CA THR A 86 2.43 -5.39 -10.41
C THR A 86 1.55 -4.31 -11.02
N LEU A 87 2.09 -3.10 -11.19
CA LEU A 87 1.41 -1.97 -11.84
C LEU A 87 0.91 -2.34 -13.24
N SER A 88 1.74 -3.02 -14.04
CA SER A 88 1.38 -3.48 -15.38
C SER A 88 0.21 -4.46 -15.37
N GLY A 89 0.20 -5.41 -14.43
CA GLY A 89 -0.94 -6.31 -14.23
C GLY A 89 -2.23 -5.55 -13.89
N ILE A 90 -2.15 -4.59 -12.96
CA ILE A 90 -3.29 -3.78 -12.51
C ILE A 90 -3.83 -2.91 -13.65
N ALA A 91 -2.98 -2.15 -14.32
CA ALA A 91 -3.36 -1.23 -15.40
C ALA A 91 -3.95 -1.93 -16.63
N ASN A 92 -3.78 -3.25 -16.77
CA ASN A 92 -4.35 -4.06 -17.85
C ASN A 92 -5.42 -5.06 -17.34
N SER A 93 -5.87 -4.95 -16.08
CA SER A 93 -6.77 -5.91 -15.39
C SER A 93 -6.35 -7.39 -15.52
N TYR A 94 -5.05 -7.66 -15.73
CA TYR A 94 -4.51 -8.99 -16.00
C TYR A 94 -4.36 -9.79 -14.69
N SER A 95 -5.50 -10.25 -14.18
CA SER A 95 -5.71 -10.93 -12.89
C SER A 95 -5.08 -12.33 -12.81
N ASN A 96 -3.78 -12.43 -13.06
CA ASN A 96 -3.01 -13.68 -13.05
C ASN A 96 -2.50 -14.09 -11.64
N ASN A 97 -2.79 -13.29 -10.62
CA ASN A 97 -2.49 -13.54 -9.21
C ASN A 97 -3.46 -12.74 -8.33
N LEU A 98 -3.53 -13.11 -7.05
CA LEU A 98 -4.48 -12.53 -6.09
C LEU A 98 -4.21 -11.03 -5.84
N ILE A 99 -2.96 -10.58 -5.91
CA ILE A 99 -2.63 -9.15 -5.77
C ILE A 99 -3.31 -8.33 -6.87
N VAL A 100 -3.11 -8.70 -8.15
CA VAL A 100 -3.70 -7.99 -9.28
C VAL A 100 -5.23 -8.13 -9.27
N ARG A 101 -5.73 -9.32 -8.91
CA ARG A 101 -7.17 -9.55 -8.83
C ARG A 101 -7.86 -8.72 -7.74
N ALA A 102 -7.26 -8.61 -6.57
CA ALA A 102 -7.81 -7.78 -5.49
C ALA A 102 -7.76 -6.28 -5.83
N ALA A 103 -6.75 -5.83 -6.59
CA ALA A 103 -6.70 -4.47 -7.12
C ALA A 103 -7.82 -4.20 -8.14
N ASP A 104 -8.02 -5.12 -9.10
CA ASP A 104 -9.10 -5.09 -10.08
C ASP A 104 -10.49 -5.07 -9.41
N VAL A 105 -10.67 -5.89 -8.37
CA VAL A 105 -11.86 -5.85 -7.49
C VAL A 105 -12.00 -4.51 -6.77
N THR A 106 -10.92 -3.95 -6.23
CA THR A 106 -10.95 -2.65 -5.53
C THR A 106 -11.39 -1.54 -6.49
N LEU A 107 -10.83 -1.48 -7.70
CA LEU A 107 -11.17 -0.47 -8.71
C LEU A 107 -12.59 -0.61 -9.24
N LYS A 108 -13.02 -1.82 -9.64
CA LYS A 108 -14.37 -2.02 -10.21
C LYS A 108 -15.50 -1.75 -9.20
N GLU A 109 -15.24 -1.96 -7.91
CA GLU A 109 -16.15 -1.63 -6.81
C GLU A 109 -16.02 -0.17 -6.33
N LYS A 110 -15.22 0.66 -7.04
CA LYS A 110 -14.97 2.09 -6.76
C LYS A 110 -14.41 2.36 -5.35
N ARG A 111 -13.59 1.45 -4.83
CA ARG A 111 -12.92 1.55 -3.54
C ARG A 111 -11.54 2.20 -3.69
N LYS A 112 -10.99 2.69 -2.58
CA LYS A 112 -9.71 3.38 -2.55
C LYS A 112 -8.54 2.42 -2.82
N LEU A 113 -7.79 2.63 -3.91
CA LEU A 113 -6.57 1.88 -4.22
C LEU A 113 -5.36 2.81 -4.22
N VAL A 114 -4.35 2.53 -3.40
CA VAL A 114 -3.06 3.24 -3.41
C VAL A 114 -1.97 2.36 -4.02
N LEU A 115 -1.23 2.91 -4.99
CA LEU A 115 -0.08 2.26 -5.63
C LEU A 115 1.20 2.99 -5.27
N VAL A 116 2.01 2.41 -4.37
CA VAL A 116 3.29 2.97 -3.92
C VAL A 116 4.40 2.55 -4.89
N VAL A 117 4.35 3.11 -6.10
CA VAL A 117 5.24 2.73 -7.21
C VAL A 117 6.69 3.09 -6.88
N ARG A 118 7.56 2.08 -6.75
CA ARG A 118 9.00 2.25 -6.47
C ARG A 118 9.81 1.76 -7.66
N GLU A 119 10.27 2.69 -8.49
CA GLU A 119 11.14 2.43 -9.65
C GLU A 119 11.94 3.69 -10.00
N THR A 120 13.20 3.53 -10.43
CA THR A 120 14.01 4.64 -10.98
C THR A 120 15.21 4.12 -11.79
N PRO A 121 15.51 4.69 -12.97
CA PRO A 121 14.77 5.73 -13.69
C PRO A 121 13.49 5.21 -14.37
N LEU A 122 12.58 6.13 -14.71
CA LEU A 122 11.33 5.81 -15.39
C LEU A 122 11.43 6.06 -16.90
N HIS A 123 11.11 5.05 -17.72
CA HIS A 123 10.91 5.23 -19.16
C HIS A 123 9.42 5.45 -19.51
N LYS A 124 9.12 5.96 -20.71
CA LYS A 124 7.76 6.29 -21.17
C LYS A 124 6.71 5.18 -20.99
N GLY A 125 7.11 3.90 -21.08
CA GLY A 125 6.23 2.77 -20.78
C GLY A 125 5.72 2.73 -19.33
N HIS A 126 6.58 3.02 -18.34
CA HIS A 126 6.20 3.06 -16.92
C HIS A 126 5.23 4.22 -16.67
N LEU A 127 5.51 5.38 -17.26
CA LEU A 127 4.64 6.55 -17.17
C LEU A 127 3.23 6.25 -17.72
N ARG A 128 3.14 5.61 -18.90
CA ARG A 128 1.86 5.17 -19.48
C ARG A 128 1.07 4.23 -18.56
N LEU A 129 1.74 3.24 -17.95
CA LEU A 129 1.08 2.33 -17.00
C LEU A 129 0.57 3.06 -15.74
N MET A 130 1.32 4.04 -15.22
CA MET A 130 0.86 4.88 -14.12
C MET A 130 -0.33 5.76 -14.52
N THR A 131 -0.32 6.35 -15.72
CA THR A 131 -1.45 7.11 -16.26
C THR A 131 -2.70 6.23 -16.38
N MET A 132 -2.59 5.06 -17.03
CA MET A 132 -3.72 4.12 -17.18
C MET A 132 -4.31 3.70 -15.82
N ALA A 133 -3.48 3.40 -14.83
CA ALA A 133 -3.96 3.07 -13.49
C ALA A 133 -4.63 4.27 -12.80
N ALA A 134 -4.11 5.49 -12.98
CA ALA A 134 -4.72 6.71 -12.46
C ALA A 134 -6.08 7.02 -13.11
N ASP A 135 -6.20 6.85 -14.43
CA ASP A 135 -7.45 7.01 -15.18
C ASP A 135 -8.54 6.02 -14.72
N MET A 136 -8.15 4.84 -14.25
CA MET A 136 -9.05 3.86 -13.62
C MET A 136 -9.43 4.20 -12.17
N GLY A 137 -8.82 5.22 -11.55
CA GLY A 137 -9.09 5.66 -10.19
C GLY A 137 -8.05 5.22 -9.14
N ALA A 138 -6.93 4.61 -9.53
CA ALA A 138 -5.85 4.28 -8.59
C ALA A 138 -5.05 5.53 -8.20
N HIS A 139 -4.76 5.69 -6.91
CA HIS A 139 -3.93 6.78 -6.42
C HIS A 139 -2.43 6.41 -6.50
N ILE A 140 -1.72 7.07 -7.41
CA ILE A 140 -0.27 6.86 -7.62
C ILE A 140 0.50 7.69 -6.59
N LEU A 141 1.06 7.01 -5.58
CA LEU A 141 1.74 7.63 -4.44
C LEU A 141 3.17 7.07 -4.33
N PRO A 142 4.10 7.46 -5.22
CA PRO A 142 5.48 6.97 -5.16
C PRO A 142 6.17 7.43 -3.86
N PRO A 143 7.10 6.64 -3.30
CA PRO A 143 7.80 6.97 -2.06
C PRO A 143 8.90 8.02 -2.34
N VAL A 144 8.48 9.26 -2.63
CA VAL A 144 9.34 10.41 -2.90
C VAL A 144 9.49 11.20 -1.59
N PRO A 145 10.68 11.25 -0.97
CA PRO A 145 10.91 12.01 0.25
C PRO A 145 10.60 13.51 0.07
N SER A 146 9.99 14.13 1.08
CA SER A 146 9.86 15.59 1.15
C SER A 146 10.60 16.12 2.38
N PHE A 147 11.34 17.21 2.17
CA PHE A 147 12.23 17.78 3.20
C PHE A 147 11.65 19.03 3.88
N TYR A 148 10.41 19.43 3.53
CA TYR A 148 9.75 20.61 4.10
C TYR A 148 9.57 20.55 5.63
N HIS A 149 9.47 19.34 6.19
CA HIS A 149 9.36 19.11 7.63
C HIS A 149 10.71 18.88 8.33
N LYS A 150 11.84 19.02 7.61
CA LYS A 150 13.22 18.79 8.08
C LYS A 150 13.39 17.43 8.79
N PRO A 151 13.19 16.29 8.10
CA PRO A 151 13.42 14.97 8.68
C PRO A 151 14.85 14.83 9.22
N GLU A 152 14.99 14.29 10.43
CA GLU A 152 16.29 14.02 11.06
C GLU A 152 16.71 12.55 10.90
N THR A 153 15.73 11.67 10.71
CA THR A 153 15.89 10.22 10.61
C THR A 153 15.38 9.68 9.28
N ILE A 154 15.71 8.41 8.97
CA ILE A 154 15.11 7.74 7.81
C ILE A 154 13.62 7.50 8.12
N GLU A 155 13.29 7.20 9.37
CA GLU A 155 11.95 6.96 9.88
C GLU A 155 11.01 8.14 9.57
N ASP A 156 11.42 9.39 9.76
CA ASP A 156 10.61 10.59 9.44
C ASP A 156 10.18 10.65 7.97
N ILE A 157 11.11 10.33 7.05
CA ILE A 157 10.85 10.28 5.59
C ILE A 157 9.79 9.21 5.26
N LEU A 158 9.79 8.12 6.02
CA LEU A 158 8.95 6.96 5.80
C LEU A 158 7.57 7.17 6.43
N ASP A 159 7.52 7.74 7.62
CA ASP A 159 6.32 8.20 8.32
C ASP A 159 5.55 9.22 7.49
N GLN A 160 6.23 10.13 6.77
CA GLN A 160 5.57 11.03 5.82
C GLN A 160 4.88 10.25 4.69
N THR A 161 5.54 9.22 4.14
CA THR A 161 4.95 8.39 3.06
C THR A 161 3.74 7.60 3.57
N ILE A 162 3.85 6.96 4.74
CA ILE A 162 2.74 6.22 5.39
C ILE A 162 1.58 7.17 5.70
N GLY A 163 1.86 8.32 6.30
CA GLY A 163 0.84 9.33 6.60
C GLY A 163 0.11 9.82 5.35
N LYS A 164 0.78 9.93 4.19
CA LYS A 164 0.10 10.25 2.92
C LYS A 164 -0.80 9.13 2.40
N ILE A 165 -0.46 7.87 2.67
CA ILE A 165 -1.33 6.72 2.39
C ILE A 165 -2.57 6.80 3.31
N PHE A 166 -2.37 7.11 4.59
CA PHE A 166 -3.45 7.27 5.58
C PHE A 166 -4.38 8.45 5.29
N ASP A 167 -3.83 9.61 4.90
CA ASP A 167 -4.57 10.78 4.41
C ASP A 167 -5.59 10.38 3.33
N TYR A 168 -5.12 9.69 2.28
CA TYR A 168 -5.97 9.25 1.18
C TYR A 168 -7.03 8.24 1.64
N LEU A 169 -6.66 7.30 2.52
CA LEU A 169 -7.57 6.31 3.10
C LEU A 169 -8.57 6.91 4.10
N SER A 170 -8.33 8.14 4.60
CA SER A 170 -9.08 8.79 5.67
C SER A 170 -8.91 8.09 7.03
N ILE A 171 -7.67 7.69 7.33
CA ILE A 171 -7.24 7.15 8.63
C ILE A 171 -6.57 8.30 9.41
N GLU A 172 -7.00 8.53 10.65
CA GLU A 172 -6.40 9.55 11.52
C GLU A 172 -5.00 9.11 11.99
N HIS A 173 -4.03 10.02 11.96
CA HIS A 173 -2.66 9.75 12.37
C HIS A 173 -1.90 11.03 12.77
N ASN A 174 -0.82 10.86 13.52
CA ASN A 174 0.12 11.91 13.94
C ASN A 174 1.55 11.75 13.38
N LEU A 175 1.75 10.81 12.45
CA LEU A 175 3.04 10.47 11.81
C LEU A 175 3.88 11.64 11.26
N PHE A 176 3.26 12.77 10.87
CA PHE A 176 4.00 13.97 10.47
C PHE A 176 3.22 15.24 10.84
N LYS A 177 3.93 16.36 11.02
CA LYS A 177 3.31 17.66 11.32
C LYS A 177 2.55 18.19 10.11
N ARG A 178 1.27 18.50 10.29
CA ARG A 178 0.45 19.16 9.26
C ARG A 178 1.04 20.53 8.93
N TRP A 179 1.14 20.86 7.64
CA TRP A 179 1.53 22.18 7.18
C TRP A 179 0.41 23.18 7.51
N GLN A 180 0.75 24.29 8.18
CA GLN A 180 -0.22 25.32 8.60
C GLN A 180 -0.07 26.64 7.82
N GLY A 181 0.89 26.73 6.89
CA GLY A 181 1.34 27.98 6.29
C GLY A 181 2.52 28.58 7.05
N GLU A 182 3.04 29.68 6.53
CA GLU A 182 3.88 30.61 7.30
C GLU A 182 2.96 31.73 7.80
N GLU A 183 3.08 32.11 9.08
CA GLU A 183 2.49 33.36 9.54
C GLU A 183 3.37 34.50 8.99
N GLU A 184 2.79 35.39 8.18
CA GLU A 184 3.47 36.61 7.73
C GLU A 184 3.85 37.47 8.94
N GLN A 185 5.14 37.82 9.07
CA GLN A 185 5.70 38.72 10.09
C GLN A 185 5.90 40.14 9.55
#